data_AF-A0A2N2SMR9-F1
#
_entry.id   AF-A0A2N2SMR9-F1
#
_cell.length_a   1.000
_cell.length_b   1.000
_cell.length_c   1.000
_cell.angle_alpha   90.00
_cell.angle_beta   90.00
_cell.angle_gamma   90.00
#
_symmetry.space_group_name_H-M   'P 1'
#
loop_
_entity.id
_entity.type
_entity.pdbx_description
1 polymer ?
#
loop_
_entity_poly.entity_id
_entity_poly.type
_entity_poly.pdbx_seq_one_letter_code
_entity_poly.pdbx_strand_id
1 'polypeptide(L)'
;VMGGSMMGLSIQSLDIPIIKGSGGLLALVESELATRPEPGPCIRCASCVSACPIGLVPLEMAALIRSGDLKASVEIGLKDCIGCGTCSFVCPSQIPLVQYFNHAKGELAAQDRGKMKQDAIRQLVEARDARMEREAREKAEAAARRKAERERAKAASLASKAASAAPARNADSPAITTEETTA
;
A
#
# COMPACT_ATOMS: atom_id res chain seq x y z
N VAL A 1 -31.41 -11.27 -16.14
CA VAL A 1 -30.34 -10.28 -16.44
C VAL A 1 -30.77 -8.91 -15.90
N MET A 2 -29.93 -8.24 -15.10
CA MET A 2 -30.20 -6.88 -14.59
C MET A 2 -29.71 -5.83 -15.59
N GLY A 3 -30.54 -4.87 -15.99
CA GLY A 3 -30.24 -3.84 -16.99
C GLY A 3 -30.93 -4.12 -18.33
N GLY A 4 -30.21 -4.70 -19.30
CA GLY A 4 -30.72 -5.00 -20.65
C GLY A 4 -29.91 -6.09 -21.37
N SER A 5 -30.26 -6.44 -22.60
CA SER A 5 -29.64 -7.54 -23.36
C SER A 5 -28.14 -7.33 -23.69
N MET A 6 -27.71 -6.06 -23.79
CA MET A 6 -26.36 -5.68 -24.23
C MET A 6 -25.38 -5.40 -23.09
N MET A 7 -25.81 -4.60 -22.10
CA MET A 7 -24.97 -4.18 -20.96
C MET A 7 -25.38 -4.84 -19.65
N GLY A 8 -26.39 -5.70 -19.66
CA GLY A 8 -26.95 -6.24 -18.44
C GLY A 8 -26.06 -7.30 -17.80
N LEU A 9 -26.11 -7.35 -16.47
CA LEU A 9 -25.38 -8.31 -15.66
C LEU A 9 -26.20 -9.60 -15.50
N SER A 10 -25.54 -10.75 -15.65
CA SER A 10 -26.16 -12.04 -15.34
C SER A 10 -26.31 -12.19 -13.83
N ILE A 11 -27.56 -12.37 -13.38
CA ILE A 11 -27.91 -12.51 -11.97
C ILE A 11 -27.90 -14.01 -11.64
N GLN A 12 -27.21 -14.42 -10.58
CA GLN A 12 -27.07 -15.83 -10.20
C GLN A 12 -28.15 -16.31 -9.21
N SER A 13 -28.86 -15.41 -8.54
CA SER A 13 -29.94 -15.73 -7.59
C SER A 13 -31.12 -14.77 -7.73
N LEU A 14 -32.33 -15.27 -7.47
CA LEU A 14 -33.55 -14.47 -7.45
C LEU A 14 -33.72 -13.68 -6.13
N ASP A 15 -32.90 -13.94 -5.11
CA ASP A 15 -32.97 -13.29 -3.80
C ASP A 15 -32.26 -11.92 -3.76
N ILE A 16 -31.86 -11.40 -4.91
CA ILE A 16 -31.08 -10.16 -5.01
C ILE A 16 -32.05 -8.97 -5.05
N PRO A 17 -31.87 -7.96 -4.18
CA PRO A 17 -32.78 -6.83 -4.11
C PRO A 17 -32.71 -5.95 -5.36
N ILE A 18 -33.86 -5.39 -5.74
CA ILE A 18 -33.95 -4.41 -6.83
C ILE A 18 -33.68 -3.02 -6.26
N ILE A 19 -32.65 -2.37 -6.78
CA ILE A 19 -32.24 -1.02 -6.37
C ILE A 19 -32.56 -0.03 -7.49
N LYS A 20 -32.53 1.28 -7.17
CA LYS A 20 -32.80 2.34 -8.17
C LYS A 20 -31.91 2.23 -9.42
N GLY A 21 -30.70 1.70 -9.25
CA GLY A 21 -29.73 1.47 -10.32
C GLY A 21 -29.97 0.21 -11.16
N SER A 22 -30.94 -0.64 -10.82
CA SER A 22 -31.18 -1.90 -11.55
C SER A 22 -31.68 -1.70 -12.98
N GLY A 23 -32.28 -0.54 -13.30
CA GLY A 23 -32.71 -0.15 -14.66
C GLY A 23 -33.92 -0.94 -15.19
N GLY A 24 -33.77 -2.26 -15.31
CA GLY A 24 -34.79 -3.22 -15.72
C GLY A 24 -34.34 -4.65 -15.43
N LEU A 25 -35.26 -5.62 -15.49
CA LEU A 25 -34.96 -7.04 -15.40
C LEU A 25 -35.40 -7.72 -16.69
N LEU A 26 -34.47 -8.36 -17.35
CA LEU A 26 -34.75 -9.19 -18.52
C LEU A 26 -34.72 -10.66 -18.06
N ALA A 27 -35.91 -11.26 -18.01
CA ALA A 27 -36.09 -12.69 -17.80
C ALA A 27 -36.07 -13.36 -19.17
N LEU A 28 -35.00 -14.11 -19.44
CA LEU A 28 -34.84 -14.83 -20.69
C LEU A 28 -35.11 -16.31 -20.44
N VAL A 29 -35.81 -16.95 -21.37
CA VAL A 29 -36.00 -18.41 -21.35
C VAL A 29 -34.96 -19.09 -22.24
N GLU A 30 -34.70 -20.38 -22.00
CA GLU A 30 -33.64 -21.14 -22.71
C GLU A 30 -33.79 -21.06 -24.24
N SER A 31 -35.01 -21.11 -24.77
CA SER A 31 -35.29 -21.00 -26.20
C SER A 31 -34.86 -19.66 -26.81
N GLU A 32 -34.76 -18.60 -26.01
CA GLU A 32 -34.28 -17.28 -26.45
C GLU A 32 -32.75 -17.17 -26.41
N LEU A 33 -32.08 -18.02 -25.62
CA LEU A 33 -30.62 -18.10 -25.52
C LEU A 33 -30.00 -19.11 -26.48
N ALA A 34 -30.74 -20.16 -26.85
CA ALA A 34 -30.28 -21.33 -27.61
C ALA A 34 -29.68 -21.04 -29.01
N THR A 35 -29.67 -19.77 -29.44
CA THR A 35 -29.16 -19.32 -30.74
C THR A 35 -27.75 -18.71 -30.69
N ARG A 36 -27.06 -18.70 -29.54
CA ARG A 36 -25.64 -18.31 -29.48
C ARG A 36 -24.73 -19.50 -29.75
N PRO A 37 -24.20 -19.68 -30.98
CA PRO A 37 -23.12 -20.62 -31.23
C PRO A 37 -21.91 -20.31 -30.36
N GLU A 38 -21.13 -21.36 -30.09
CA GLU A 38 -19.87 -21.27 -29.37
C GLU A 38 -18.92 -20.25 -30.03
N PRO A 39 -18.10 -19.53 -29.24
CA PRO A 39 -17.18 -18.54 -29.76
C PRO A 39 -16.22 -19.15 -30.79
N GLY A 40 -16.31 -18.67 -32.04
CA GLY A 40 -15.42 -19.10 -33.12
C GLY A 40 -14.08 -18.36 -33.09
N PRO A 41 -13.08 -18.81 -33.89
CA PRO A 41 -11.84 -18.08 -34.07
C PRO A 41 -12.09 -16.72 -34.74
N CYS A 42 -11.28 -15.73 -34.37
CA CYS A 42 -11.35 -14.40 -34.98
C CYS A 42 -10.89 -14.44 -36.45
N ILE A 43 -11.75 -13.99 -37.37
CA ILE A 43 -11.44 -13.89 -38.81
C ILE A 43 -10.85 -12.54 -39.22
N ARG A 44 -10.53 -11.66 -38.26
CA ARG A 44 -9.93 -10.32 -38.47
C ARG A 44 -10.73 -9.41 -39.44
N CYS A 45 -12.05 -9.47 -39.41
CA CYS A 45 -12.93 -8.65 -40.26
C CYS A 45 -12.99 -7.15 -39.90
N ALA A 46 -12.38 -6.73 -38.79
CA ALA A 46 -12.37 -5.34 -38.28
C ALA A 46 -13.73 -4.70 -37.94
N SER A 47 -14.86 -5.43 -38.01
CA SER A 47 -16.20 -4.89 -37.65
C SER A 47 -16.28 -4.34 -36.23
N CYS A 48 -15.50 -4.86 -35.30
CA CYS A 48 -15.47 -4.38 -33.92
C CYS A 48 -14.85 -2.98 -33.78
N VAL A 49 -13.94 -2.61 -34.69
CA VAL A 49 -13.29 -1.29 -34.69
C VAL A 49 -14.26 -0.23 -35.22
N SER A 50 -14.92 -0.50 -36.33
CA SER A 50 -15.89 0.43 -36.93
C SER A 50 -17.13 0.67 -36.07
N ALA A 51 -17.56 -0.35 -35.31
CA ALA A 51 -18.73 -0.23 -34.43
C ALA A 51 -18.41 0.38 -33.05
N CYS A 52 -17.14 0.66 -32.75
CA CYS A 52 -16.77 1.18 -31.44
C CYS A 52 -17.17 2.67 -31.31
N PRO A 53 -18.04 3.06 -30.37
CA PRO A 53 -18.50 4.45 -30.24
C PRO A 53 -17.41 5.42 -29.77
N ILE A 54 -16.33 4.91 -29.18
CA ILE A 54 -15.20 5.67 -28.64
C ILE A 54 -13.93 5.52 -29.50
N GLY A 55 -14.01 4.82 -30.63
CA GLY A 55 -12.88 4.70 -31.56
C GLY A 55 -11.69 3.86 -31.08
N LEU A 56 -11.90 2.92 -30.15
CA LEU A 56 -10.85 1.99 -29.73
C LEU A 56 -10.56 0.91 -30.80
N VAL A 57 -9.50 0.12 -30.57
CA VAL A 57 -9.13 -1.04 -31.38
C VAL A 57 -9.33 -2.35 -30.60
N PRO A 58 -10.58 -2.89 -30.51
CA PRO A 58 -10.88 -4.08 -29.71
C PRO A 58 -10.09 -5.32 -30.11
N LEU A 59 -9.70 -5.44 -31.39
CA LEU A 59 -8.95 -6.59 -31.90
C LEU A 59 -7.59 -6.72 -31.20
N GLU A 60 -6.84 -5.61 -31.14
CA GLU A 60 -5.51 -5.56 -30.54
C GLU A 60 -5.59 -5.68 -29.02
N MET A 61 -6.53 -4.95 -28.41
CA MET A 61 -6.78 -5.05 -26.97
C MET A 61 -7.08 -6.48 -26.54
N ALA A 62 -7.91 -7.20 -27.29
CA ALA A 62 -8.23 -8.59 -26.98
C ALA A 62 -7.04 -9.53 -27.18
N ALA A 63 -6.12 -9.24 -28.11
CA ALA A 63 -4.90 -10.01 -28.27
C ALA A 63 -3.97 -9.83 -27.05
N LEU A 64 -3.76 -8.59 -26.62
CA LEU A 64 -2.93 -8.26 -25.45
C LEU A 64 -3.49 -8.84 -24.14
N ILE A 65 -4.81 -8.79 -23.97
CA ILE A 65 -5.45 -9.40 -22.79
C ILE A 65 -5.29 -10.91 -22.79
N ARG A 66 -5.43 -11.56 -23.96
CA ARG A 66 -5.20 -13.01 -24.06
C ARG A 66 -3.75 -13.41 -23.82
N SER A 67 -2.78 -12.55 -24.14
CA SER A 67 -1.37 -12.78 -23.81
C SER A 67 -1.01 -12.41 -22.36
N GLY A 68 -1.96 -11.89 -21.57
CA GLY A 68 -1.75 -11.47 -20.19
C GLY A 68 -1.04 -10.12 -20.04
N ASP A 69 -0.81 -9.38 -21.13
CA ASP A 69 -0.16 -8.07 -21.09
C ASP A 69 -1.17 -6.96 -20.81
N LEU A 70 -1.55 -6.85 -19.53
CA LEU A 70 -2.47 -5.82 -19.08
C LEU A 70 -1.87 -4.42 -19.19
N LYS A 71 -0.54 -4.26 -19.10
CA LYS A 71 0.10 -2.94 -19.19
C LYS A 71 -0.01 -2.38 -20.60
N ALA A 72 0.36 -3.16 -21.60
CA ALA A 72 0.20 -2.78 -23.00
C ALA A 72 -1.28 -2.52 -23.34
N SER A 73 -2.20 -3.32 -22.79
CA SER A 73 -3.63 -3.09 -23.02
C SER A 73 -4.12 -1.72 -22.50
N VAL A 74 -3.54 -1.23 -21.40
CA VAL A 74 -3.85 0.11 -20.85
C VAL A 74 -3.33 1.21 -21.77
N GLU A 75 -2.15 1.03 -22.37
CA GLU A 75 -1.56 2.01 -23.30
C GLU A 75 -2.43 2.21 -24.56
N ILE A 76 -3.10 1.15 -25.02
CA ILE A 76 -4.02 1.20 -26.18
C ILE A 76 -5.41 1.75 -25.80
N GLY A 77 -5.68 2.01 -24.52
CA GLY A 77 -6.94 2.62 -24.07
C GLY A 77 -7.93 1.64 -23.44
N LEU A 78 -7.46 0.53 -22.84
CA LEU A 78 -8.35 -0.36 -22.07
C LEU A 78 -9.15 0.41 -21.01
N LYS A 79 -8.55 1.40 -20.35
CA LYS A 79 -9.23 2.20 -19.32
C LYS A 79 -10.41 2.99 -19.88
N ASP A 80 -10.34 3.43 -21.13
CA ASP A 80 -11.37 4.26 -21.77
C ASP A 80 -12.59 3.45 -22.25
N CYS A 81 -12.47 2.11 -22.31
CA CYS A 81 -13.56 1.25 -22.75
C CYS A 81 -14.81 1.35 -21.84
N ILE A 82 -15.95 1.83 -22.36
CA ILE A 82 -17.18 2.00 -21.55
C ILE A 82 -17.98 0.71 -21.34
N GLY A 83 -17.52 -0.45 -21.85
CA GLY A 83 -18.20 -1.73 -21.66
C GLY A 83 -19.56 -1.85 -22.37
N CYS A 84 -19.77 -1.12 -23.47
CA CYS A 84 -21.08 -0.99 -24.12
C CYS A 84 -21.62 -2.23 -24.85
N GLY A 85 -20.82 -3.26 -25.09
CA GLY A 85 -21.27 -4.51 -25.70
C GLY A 85 -21.22 -4.55 -27.24
N THR A 86 -21.14 -3.39 -27.92
CA THR A 86 -21.30 -3.32 -29.38
C THR A 86 -20.31 -4.19 -30.14
N CYS A 87 -19.04 -4.21 -29.73
CA CYS A 87 -17.99 -5.00 -30.39
C CYS A 87 -18.23 -6.52 -30.33
N SER A 88 -18.89 -7.01 -29.27
CA SER A 88 -19.25 -8.42 -29.13
C SER A 88 -20.49 -8.77 -29.95
N PHE A 89 -21.45 -7.83 -30.05
CA PHE A 89 -22.68 -8.02 -30.80
C PHE A 89 -22.46 -8.05 -32.32
N VAL A 90 -21.61 -7.16 -32.85
CA VAL A 90 -21.33 -7.11 -34.30
C VAL A 90 -20.32 -8.17 -34.76
N CYS A 91 -19.77 -8.97 -33.85
CA CYS A 91 -18.74 -9.94 -34.18
C CYS A 91 -19.36 -11.15 -34.90
N PRO A 92 -18.96 -11.46 -36.15
CA PRO A 92 -19.48 -12.63 -36.86
C PRO A 92 -19.06 -13.95 -36.21
N SER A 93 -17.91 -13.97 -35.54
CA SER A 93 -17.41 -15.11 -34.77
C SER A 93 -18.01 -15.18 -33.35
N GLN A 94 -18.91 -14.26 -32.98
CA GLN A 94 -19.58 -14.18 -31.68
C GLN A 94 -18.64 -14.18 -30.45
N ILE A 95 -17.47 -13.59 -30.61
CA ILE A 95 -16.47 -13.53 -29.54
C ILE A 95 -16.97 -12.58 -28.43
N PRO A 96 -16.96 -13.00 -27.14
CA PRO A 96 -17.41 -12.20 -26.01
C PRO A 96 -16.37 -11.13 -25.60
N LEU A 97 -15.99 -10.24 -26.52
CA LEU A 97 -14.93 -9.23 -26.33
C LEU A 97 -15.12 -8.37 -25.07
N VAL A 98 -16.36 -7.95 -24.79
CA VAL A 98 -16.67 -7.11 -23.63
C VAL A 98 -16.42 -7.83 -22.31
N GLN A 99 -16.63 -9.15 -22.24
CA GLN A 99 -16.33 -9.92 -21.04
C GLN A 99 -14.82 -9.96 -20.78
N TYR A 100 -14.00 -10.09 -21.83
CA TYR A 100 -12.54 -10.00 -21.69
C TYR A 100 -12.08 -8.63 -21.20
N PHE A 101 -12.66 -7.55 -21.73
CA PHE A 101 -12.33 -6.19 -21.28
C PHE A 101 -12.75 -5.94 -19.83
N ASN A 102 -13.94 -6.39 -19.43
CA ASN A 102 -14.41 -6.26 -18.06
C ASN A 102 -13.55 -7.07 -17.09
N HIS A 103 -13.16 -8.29 -17.49
CA HIS A 103 -12.24 -9.11 -16.70
C HIS A 103 -10.89 -8.43 -16.52
N ALA A 104 -10.27 -7.96 -17.61
CA ALA A 104 -9.00 -7.25 -17.58
C ALA A 104 -9.04 -5.97 -16.72
N LYS A 105 -10.13 -5.19 -16.81
CA LYS A 105 -10.36 -4.03 -15.93
C LYS A 105 -10.49 -4.43 -14.47
N GLY A 106 -11.21 -5.52 -14.19
CA GLY A 106 -11.37 -6.05 -12.83
C GLY A 106 -10.03 -6.49 -12.24
N GLU A 107 -9.19 -7.15 -13.03
CA GLU A 107 -7.85 -7.57 -12.63
C GLU A 107 -6.94 -6.37 -12.38
N LEU A 108 -6.94 -5.37 -13.27
CA LEU A 108 -6.20 -4.13 -13.07
C LEU A 108 -6.64 -3.40 -11.79
N ALA A 109 -7.95 -3.31 -11.54
CA ALA A 109 -8.48 -2.72 -10.31
C ALA A 109 -8.13 -3.55 -9.07
N ALA A 110 -8.01 -4.87 -9.17
CA ALA A 110 -7.53 -5.71 -8.08
C ALA A 110 -6.04 -5.43 -7.78
N GLN A 111 -5.21 -5.32 -8.81
CA GLN A 111 -3.79 -4.96 -8.68
C GLN A 111 -3.61 -3.57 -8.06
N ASP A 112 -4.37 -2.58 -8.51
CA ASP A 112 -4.28 -1.21 -8.00
C ASP A 112 -4.76 -1.11 -6.56
N ARG A 113 -5.86 -1.80 -6.19
CA ARG A 113 -6.28 -1.93 -4.78
C ARG A 113 -5.22 -2.63 -3.93
N GLY A 114 -4.50 -3.61 -4.49
CA GLY A 114 -3.37 -4.25 -3.84
C GLY A 114 -2.25 -3.25 -3.52
N LYS A 115 -1.81 -2.49 -4.52
CA LYS A 115 -0.77 -1.45 -4.35
C LYS A 115 -1.17 -0.40 -3.32
N MET A 116 -2.39 0.15 -3.42
CA MET A 116 -2.88 1.14 -2.46
C MET A 116 -2.85 0.63 -1.01
N LYS A 117 -3.20 -0.64 -0.79
CA LYS A 117 -3.08 -1.26 0.55
C LYS A 117 -1.63 -1.38 1.00
N GLN A 118 -0.72 -1.79 0.12
CA GLN A 118 0.72 -1.88 0.44
C GLN A 118 1.28 -0.50 0.77
N ASP A 119 0.95 0.52 -0.01
CA ASP A 119 1.40 1.90 0.21
C ASP A 119 0.87 2.45 1.53
N ALA A 120 -0.40 2.20 1.86
CA ALA A 120 -0.99 2.59 3.13
C ALA A 120 -0.30 1.89 4.32
N ILE A 121 -0.03 0.59 4.22
CA ILE A 121 0.69 -0.16 5.28
C ILE A 121 2.11 0.39 5.44
N ARG A 122 2.82 0.62 4.33
CA ARG A 122 4.16 1.19 4.33
C ARG A 122 4.22 2.53 5.06
N GLN A 123 3.28 3.44 4.76
CA GLN A 123 3.19 4.74 5.44
C GLN A 123 2.97 4.60 6.95
N LEU A 124 2.13 3.64 7.38
CA LEU A 124 1.88 3.39 8.80
C LEU A 124 3.12 2.85 9.53
N VAL A 125 3.89 1.98 8.88
CA VAL A 125 5.14 1.44 9.44
C VAL A 125 6.20 2.54 9.55
N GLU A 126 6.42 3.31 8.49
CA GLU A 126 7.37 4.44 8.47
C GLU A 126 7.02 5.47 9.57
N ALA A 127 5.74 5.77 9.77
CA ALA A 127 5.29 6.68 10.83
C ALA A 127 5.53 6.12 12.25
N ARG A 128 5.39 4.81 12.43
CA ARG A 128 5.69 4.13 13.70
C ARG A 128 7.19 4.15 14.00
N ASP A 129 8.03 3.83 13.02
CA ASP A 129 9.48 3.79 13.19
C ASP A 129 10.03 5.18 13.52
N ALA A 130 9.54 6.22 12.83
CA ALA A 130 9.88 7.60 13.14
C ALA A 130 9.50 8.02 14.57
N ARG A 131 8.39 7.50 15.12
CA ARG A 131 8.00 7.75 16.53
C ARG A 131 8.96 7.04 17.49
N MET A 132 9.27 5.78 17.23
CA MET A 132 10.17 4.98 18.07
C MET A 132 11.59 5.56 18.10
N GLU A 133 12.10 6.06 16.98
CA GLU A 133 13.42 6.70 16.92
C GLU A 133 13.48 8.00 17.71
N ARG A 134 12.41 8.81 17.71
CA ARG A 134 12.33 10.02 18.55
C ARG A 134 12.39 9.67 20.03
N GLU A 135 11.57 8.72 20.47
CA GLU A 135 11.58 8.27 21.86
C GLU A 135 12.92 7.62 22.27
N ALA A 136 13.56 6.86 21.38
CA ALA A 136 14.84 6.22 21.64
C ALA A 136 15.97 7.26 21.77
N ARG A 137 15.98 8.30 20.94
CA ARG A 137 16.93 9.42 21.04
C ARG A 137 16.75 10.17 22.35
N GLU A 138 15.51 10.52 22.71
CA GLU A 138 15.20 11.17 23.99
C GLU A 138 15.63 10.32 25.20
N LYS A 139 15.36 9.00 25.17
CA LYS A 139 15.78 8.07 26.23
C LYS A 139 17.30 7.92 26.29
N ALA A 140 17.99 7.87 25.15
CA ALA A 140 19.45 7.78 25.08
C ALA A 140 20.11 9.07 25.62
N GLU A 141 19.59 10.24 25.27
CA GLU A 141 20.06 11.54 25.79
C GLU A 141 19.82 11.67 27.29
N ALA A 142 18.64 11.26 27.78
CA ALA A 142 18.32 11.25 29.21
C ALA A 142 19.21 10.27 29.98
N ALA A 143 19.49 9.08 29.43
CA ALA A 143 20.40 8.11 30.02
C ALA A 143 21.85 8.62 30.05
N ALA A 144 22.31 9.28 28.98
CA ALA A 144 23.63 9.90 28.91
C ALA A 144 23.79 11.03 29.95
N ARG A 145 22.78 11.91 30.10
CA ARG A 145 22.76 12.95 31.15
C ARG A 145 22.80 12.34 32.55
N ARG A 146 21.98 11.32 32.82
CA ARG A 146 21.97 10.60 34.12
C ARG A 146 23.30 9.90 34.39
N LYS A 147 23.96 9.34 33.38
CA LYS A 147 25.29 8.72 33.52
C LYS A 147 26.35 9.77 33.84
N ALA A 148 26.37 10.89 33.12
CA ALA A 148 27.30 11.99 33.36
C ALA A 148 27.14 12.60 34.77
N GLU A 149 25.89 12.77 35.24
CA GLU A 149 25.62 13.25 36.61
C GLU A 149 26.08 12.25 37.67
N ARG A 150 25.84 10.95 37.47
CA ARG A 150 26.33 9.89 38.38
C ARG A 150 27.84 9.80 38.40
N GLU A 151 28.53 9.97 37.28
CA GLU A 151 29.99 10.00 37.21
C GLU A 151 30.58 11.24 37.89
N ARG A 152 29.95 12.41 37.74
CA ARG A 152 30.32 13.64 38.47
C ARG A 152 30.08 13.51 39.97
N ALA A 153 28.97 12.93 40.40
CA ALA A 153 28.68 12.66 41.81
C ALA A 153 29.65 11.64 42.40
N LYS A 154 30.00 10.58 41.65
CA LYS A 154 31.05 9.63 42.05
C LYS A 154 32.41 10.31 42.14
N ALA A 155 32.81 11.13 41.17
CA ALA A 155 34.06 11.89 41.20
C ALA A 155 34.11 12.88 42.38
N ALA A 156 33.01 13.57 42.69
CA ALA A 156 32.89 14.44 43.86
C ALA A 156 32.98 13.67 45.18
N SER A 157 32.36 12.48 45.27
CA SER A 157 32.46 11.60 46.45
C SER A 157 33.86 10.98 46.62
N LEU A 158 34.58 10.72 45.53
CA LEU A 158 35.96 10.24 45.54
C LEU A 158 36.94 11.37 45.89
N ALA A 159 36.67 12.61 45.44
CA ALA A 159 37.42 13.80 45.83
C ALA A 159 37.21 14.17 47.31
N SER A 160 35.99 14.06 47.84
CA SER A 160 35.74 14.26 49.28
C SER A 160 36.37 13.15 50.14
N LYS A 161 36.38 11.89 49.66
CA LYS A 161 37.11 10.80 50.31
C LYS A 161 38.63 10.96 50.26
N ALA A 162 39.19 11.46 49.16
CA ALA A 162 40.62 11.74 49.03
C ALA A 162 41.06 12.92 49.91
N ALA A 163 40.20 13.94 50.08
CA ALA A 163 40.42 15.04 51.03
C ALA A 163 40.40 14.59 52.50
N SER A 164 39.69 13.50 52.82
CA SER A 164 39.67 12.89 54.17
C SER A 164 40.78 11.88 54.46
N ALA A 165 41.72 11.64 53.52
CA ALA A 165 42.74 10.59 53.64
C ALA A 165 44.21 11.08 53.49
N ALA A 166 44.52 12.35 53.81
CA ALA A 166 45.89 12.82 54.04
C ALA A 166 46.10 13.14 55.54
N PRO A 167 47.17 12.63 56.21
CA PRO A 167 47.14 12.35 57.65
C PRO A 167 47.53 13.53 58.54
N ALA A 168 46.89 13.58 59.73
CA ALA A 168 47.30 14.40 60.86
C ALA A 168 48.70 13.98 61.35
N ARG A 169 49.64 14.94 61.40
CA ARG A 169 50.89 14.84 62.16
C ARG A 169 50.71 15.69 63.43
N ASN A 170 50.81 15.02 64.58
CA ASN A 170 50.58 15.54 65.93
C ASN A 170 51.37 16.81 66.25
N ALA A 171 50.73 17.76 66.96
CA ALA A 171 51.40 18.77 67.79
C ALA A 171 50.45 19.27 68.90
N ASP A 172 50.73 18.86 70.14
CA ASP A 172 50.41 19.54 71.42
C ASP A 172 51.65 19.27 72.30
N SER A 173 52.66 20.14 72.41
CA SER A 173 52.83 21.39 73.20
C SER A 173 52.82 21.17 74.73
N PRO A 174 53.57 21.91 75.62
CA PRO A 174 54.44 23.10 75.46
C PRO A 174 55.81 23.10 76.25
N ALA A 175 56.46 24.28 76.24
CA ALA A 175 57.76 24.82 76.73
C ALA A 175 58.25 24.45 78.17
N ILE A 176 59.50 24.71 78.66
CA ILE A 176 60.30 25.97 78.76
C ILE A 176 61.82 25.72 79.10
N THR A 177 62.68 26.72 78.82
CA THR A 177 64.00 27.15 79.40
C THR A 177 65.29 26.54 78.83
N THR A 178 66.42 27.24 78.56
CA THR A 178 66.98 28.55 78.98
C THR A 178 68.05 29.05 77.99
N GLU A 179 68.44 30.32 78.17
CA GLU A 179 69.44 31.16 77.47
C GLU A 179 70.87 30.60 77.31
N GLU A 180 71.60 31.16 76.33
CA GLU A 180 72.87 31.91 76.50
C GLU A 180 74.01 31.55 75.51
N THR A 181 74.58 32.62 74.92
CA THR A 181 75.99 32.81 74.52
C THR A 181 76.30 32.92 73.01
N THR A 182 76.76 34.14 72.71
CA THR A 182 77.30 34.73 71.48
C THR A 182 78.77 34.36 71.28
N ALA A 183 79.19 34.22 70.01
CA ALA A 183 80.49 34.59 69.41
C ALA A 183 80.90 33.59 68.31
#